data_AF-A0A419HJM6-F1
#
_entry.id   AF-A0A419HJM6-F1
#
_cell.length_a   1.000
_cell.length_b   1.000
_cell.length_c   1.000
_cell.angle_alpha   90.00
_cell.angle_beta   90.00
_cell.angle_gamma   90.00
#
_symmetry.space_group_name_H-M   'P 1'
#
loop_
_entity.id
_entity.type
_entity.pdbx_description
1 polymer ?
#
loop_
_entity_poly.entity_id
_entity_poly.type
_entity_poly.pdbx_seq_one_letter_code
_entity_poly.pdbx_strand_id
1 'polypeptide(L)'
;MTDSQRDRGAELEKPNDFDAAFPILTRDVSKVSSTSNNRGEGELGRLAQDTISNVLGWKFREGDTKGFLSALTGSFDLKQVEGHTEATHTPRGFAVMADLGAVTGGQASLAARARTAVKDSLQLLDSLTPLKVDFDPQDAELFRSLVRSDMEALRGEFESPLIRVPRVDQLFEMLLGVKITGGAVTVNGGGTPEGPITDENVGGHLGRVRDEFGLVSRLVNTIEEERMQTSFITLVDWNVALFDSWLRNRKNIDPFNPPEDGKGFFGPALIALSQLLAATAGQVEELWMAMDSVLIYEGEREVLRVPVPGEAGGSITLGGLTRWVYEFAVNDGKKMAELGKDGVDNAFISVAQRLEEIVGALPRRGPAPERDDTVSPLNTLPQGYFSRRVQVAIDELHDDLQEIVRIAIKVHHGSQTNGSAQFSDSLIQQLVARLRAEMSAEEATRTKRSRS
;
A
#
# COMPACT_ATOMS: atom_id res chain seq x y z
N MET A 1 -31.21 15.38 -3.20
CA MET A 1 -31.80 14.23 -2.47
C MET A 1 -32.56 13.37 -3.47
N THR A 2 -31.93 12.29 -3.92
CA THR A 2 -32.48 10.96 -4.24
C THR A 2 -31.32 10.19 -4.85
N ASP A 3 -30.39 9.78 -3.98
CA ASP A 3 -29.34 8.82 -4.30
C ASP A 3 -29.78 7.51 -3.67
N SER A 4 -30.04 6.51 -4.50
CA SER A 4 -30.42 5.17 -4.08
C SER A 4 -29.34 4.22 -4.60
N GLN A 5 -28.16 4.32 -4.01
CA GLN A 5 -27.24 3.18 -3.95
C GLN A 5 -27.98 2.03 -3.28
N ARG A 6 -28.46 1.08 -4.10
CA ARG A 6 -28.95 -0.19 -3.61
C ARG A 6 -27.76 -0.97 -3.08
N ASP A 7 -27.73 -1.11 -1.76
CA ASP A 7 -26.95 -2.08 -1.02
C ASP A 7 -27.22 -3.48 -1.60
N ARG A 8 -26.26 -4.01 -2.39
CA ARG A 8 -26.36 -5.32 -3.06
C ARG A 8 -26.12 -6.49 -2.10
N GLY A 9 -25.89 -6.23 -0.80
CA GLY A 9 -25.59 -7.25 0.19
C GLY A 9 -26.78 -8.08 0.70
N ALA A 10 -28.02 -7.69 0.38
CA ALA A 10 -29.21 -8.24 1.03
C ALA A 10 -30.10 -9.18 0.20
N GLU A 11 -29.83 -9.39 -1.10
CA GLU A 11 -30.59 -10.34 -1.93
C GLU A 11 -29.70 -11.50 -2.38
N LEU A 12 -29.48 -12.47 -1.48
CA LEU A 12 -28.99 -13.79 -1.88
C LEU A 12 -30.09 -14.49 -2.68
N GLU A 13 -29.99 -14.45 -4.01
CA GLU A 13 -30.78 -15.29 -4.91
C GLU A 13 -30.54 -16.78 -4.60
N LYS A 14 -31.61 -17.58 -4.77
CA LYS A 14 -31.67 -18.98 -4.36
C LYS A 14 -30.54 -19.80 -5.00
N PRO A 15 -29.86 -20.68 -4.23
CA PRO A 15 -28.75 -21.48 -4.73
C PRO A 15 -29.30 -22.69 -5.49
N ASN A 16 -29.81 -22.49 -6.70
CA ASN A 16 -30.14 -23.56 -7.64
C ASN A 16 -30.34 -22.96 -9.03
N ASP A 17 -29.24 -22.85 -9.79
CA ASP A 17 -29.15 -23.26 -11.20
C ASP A 17 -27.79 -22.82 -11.77
N PHE A 18 -27.18 -23.69 -12.58
CA PHE A 18 -26.00 -23.48 -13.46
C PHE A 18 -24.60 -23.94 -13.02
N ASP A 19 -24.26 -24.12 -11.74
CA ASP A 19 -22.92 -24.66 -11.37
C ASP A 19 -22.82 -26.20 -11.44
N ALA A 20 -23.93 -26.91 -11.64
CA ALA A 20 -23.95 -28.38 -11.73
C ALA A 20 -23.48 -28.92 -13.10
N ALA A 21 -23.28 -28.06 -14.11
CA ALA A 21 -22.95 -28.46 -15.48
C ALA A 21 -21.45 -28.61 -15.75
N PHE A 22 -20.59 -28.10 -14.85
CA PHE A 22 -19.14 -28.09 -15.05
C PHE A 22 -18.45 -28.87 -13.92
N PRO A 23 -17.55 -29.81 -14.25
CA PRO A 23 -16.84 -30.58 -13.24
C PRO A 23 -15.92 -29.65 -12.44
N ILE A 24 -15.97 -29.76 -11.11
CA ILE A 24 -14.96 -29.13 -10.25
C ILE A 24 -13.64 -29.85 -10.51
N LEU A 25 -12.81 -29.25 -11.37
CA LEU A 25 -11.43 -29.70 -11.55
C LEU A 25 -10.65 -29.35 -10.28
N THR A 26 -10.58 -30.28 -9.33
CA THR A 26 -9.63 -30.23 -8.24
C THR A 26 -8.27 -30.63 -8.79
N ARG A 27 -7.43 -29.66 -9.12
CA ARG A 27 -6.03 -29.91 -9.41
C ARG A 27 -5.31 -30.01 -8.07
N ASP A 28 -4.60 -31.11 -7.82
CA ASP A 28 -3.62 -31.13 -6.75
C ASP A 28 -2.63 -30.00 -7.02
N VAL A 29 -2.36 -29.15 -6.01
CA VAL A 29 -1.30 -28.13 -6.06
C VAL A 29 0.05 -28.85 -6.00
N SER A 30 0.35 -29.55 -7.08
CA SER A 30 1.53 -30.40 -7.26
C SER A 30 2.10 -30.09 -8.63
N LYS A 31 3.13 -29.24 -8.63
CA LYS A 31 4.13 -29.02 -9.68
C LYS A 31 3.60 -28.76 -11.09
N VAL A 32 3.85 -27.52 -11.53
CA VAL A 32 4.05 -27.09 -12.92
C VAL A 32 4.55 -28.26 -13.76
N SER A 33 3.65 -28.82 -14.56
CA SER A 33 3.96 -29.88 -15.52
C SER A 33 4.27 -29.19 -16.86
N SER A 34 5.51 -28.72 -17.02
CA SER A 34 6.02 -28.31 -18.32
C SER A 34 6.40 -29.56 -19.12
N THR A 35 5.61 -29.84 -20.15
CA THR A 35 5.98 -30.87 -21.15
C THR A 35 6.77 -30.17 -22.25
N SER A 36 8.10 -30.27 -22.23
CA SER A 36 8.94 -29.98 -23.41
C SER A 36 10.13 -30.94 -23.50
N ASN A 37 10.07 -31.80 -24.50
CA ASN A 37 11.16 -32.67 -24.92
C ASN A 37 12.26 -31.86 -25.63
N ASN A 38 13.36 -31.54 -24.94
CA ASN A 38 14.75 -31.71 -25.38
C ASN A 38 15.74 -30.81 -24.60
N ARG A 39 16.65 -31.45 -23.87
CA ARG A 39 18.05 -31.07 -23.55
C ARG A 39 18.39 -29.57 -23.38
N GLY A 40 18.67 -29.22 -22.12
CA GLY A 40 19.68 -28.23 -21.76
C GLY A 40 19.85 -28.15 -20.25
N GLU A 41 20.93 -28.71 -19.70
CA GLU A 41 21.34 -28.70 -18.27
C GLU A 41 21.34 -27.32 -17.57
N GLY A 42 21.02 -26.23 -18.26
CA GLY A 42 20.87 -24.89 -17.69
C GLY A 42 19.46 -24.52 -17.23
N GLU A 43 18.40 -25.21 -17.68
CA GLU A 43 17.02 -24.78 -17.42
C GLU A 43 16.54 -25.16 -16.01
N LEU A 44 16.88 -26.38 -15.55
CA LEU A 44 16.67 -26.81 -14.16
C LEU A 44 17.53 -26.01 -13.18
N GLY A 45 18.76 -25.68 -13.57
CA GLY A 45 19.65 -24.83 -12.78
C GLY A 45 19.07 -23.41 -12.63
N ARG A 46 18.54 -22.85 -13.72
CA ARG A 46 17.90 -21.54 -13.71
C ARG A 46 16.57 -21.55 -12.94
N LEU A 47 15.74 -22.58 -13.10
CA LEU A 47 14.52 -22.75 -12.31
C LEU A 47 14.82 -22.90 -10.82
N ALA A 48 15.82 -23.70 -10.46
CA ALA A 48 16.26 -23.84 -9.07
C ALA A 48 16.79 -22.50 -8.53
N GLN A 49 17.58 -21.77 -9.32
CA GLN A 49 18.10 -20.46 -8.96
C GLN A 49 16.98 -19.42 -8.79
N ASP A 50 15.99 -19.40 -9.68
CA ASP A 50 14.83 -18.51 -9.59
C ASP A 50 13.96 -18.87 -8.38
N THR A 51 13.72 -20.16 -8.15
CA THR A 51 12.95 -20.65 -6.98
C THR A 51 13.67 -20.30 -5.67
N ILE A 52 14.98 -20.54 -5.58
CA ILE A 52 15.79 -20.20 -4.41
C ILE A 52 15.82 -18.68 -4.21
N SER A 53 15.96 -17.91 -5.29
CA SER A 53 15.92 -16.44 -5.24
C SER A 53 14.57 -15.93 -4.75
N ASN A 54 13.47 -16.56 -5.17
CA ASN A 54 12.11 -16.22 -4.73
C ASN A 54 11.87 -16.59 -3.26
N VAL A 55 12.31 -17.78 -2.82
CA VAL A 55 12.16 -18.24 -1.43
C VAL A 55 12.99 -17.41 -0.45
N LEU A 56 14.17 -16.93 -0.89
CA LEU A 56 15.09 -16.13 -0.09
C LEU A 56 14.91 -14.61 -0.25
N GLY A 57 14.09 -14.16 -1.22
CA GLY A 57 13.94 -12.74 -1.57
C GLY A 57 15.26 -12.07 -1.98
N TRP A 58 16.20 -12.82 -2.56
CA TRP A 58 17.57 -12.38 -2.85
C TRP A 58 17.96 -12.74 -4.28
N LYS A 59 18.54 -11.80 -5.04
CA LYS A 59 19.04 -12.06 -6.40
C LYS A 59 20.41 -12.69 -6.36
N PHE A 60 20.54 -13.87 -6.96
CA PHE A 60 21.81 -14.57 -7.10
C PHE A 60 22.86 -13.72 -7.84
N ARG A 61 24.04 -13.58 -7.23
CA ARG A 61 25.24 -12.98 -7.81
C ARG A 61 26.38 -13.97 -7.77
N GLU A 62 27.05 -14.17 -8.91
CA GLU A 62 28.18 -15.08 -9.01
C GLU A 62 29.33 -14.60 -8.09
N GLY A 63 29.74 -15.46 -7.15
CA GLY A 63 30.78 -15.15 -6.16
C GLY A 63 30.30 -14.56 -4.82
N ASP A 64 29.02 -14.26 -4.64
CA ASP A 64 28.48 -13.69 -3.38
C ASP A 64 27.99 -14.76 -2.40
N THR A 65 28.89 -15.64 -1.96
CA THR A 65 28.58 -16.71 -0.99
C THR A 65 28.17 -16.16 0.38
N LYS A 66 28.67 -14.98 0.75
CA LYS A 66 28.33 -14.31 2.01
C LYS A 66 26.92 -13.71 1.98
N GLY A 67 26.51 -13.11 0.86
CA GLY A 67 25.16 -12.62 0.64
C GLY A 67 24.13 -13.76 0.65
N PHE A 68 24.45 -14.88 0.00
CA PHE A 68 23.61 -16.08 0.01
C PHE A 68 23.40 -16.63 1.43
N LEU A 69 24.48 -16.80 2.21
CA LEU A 69 24.40 -17.29 3.59
C LEU A 69 23.56 -16.34 4.47
N SER A 70 23.75 -15.03 4.33
CA SER A 70 22.97 -14.02 5.05
C SER A 70 21.48 -14.06 4.71
N ALA A 71 21.14 -14.27 3.43
CA ALA A 71 19.76 -14.43 2.98
C ALA A 71 19.12 -15.71 3.54
N LEU A 72 19.88 -16.82 3.58
CA LEU A 72 19.43 -18.09 4.13
C LEU A 72 19.16 -17.99 5.64
N THR A 73 20.14 -17.52 6.42
CA THR A 73 20.00 -17.34 7.87
C THR A 73 18.90 -16.34 8.22
N GLY A 74 18.62 -15.37 7.35
CA GLY A 74 17.58 -14.37 7.57
C GLY A 74 16.20 -14.71 7.01
N SER A 75 16.03 -15.86 6.33
CA SER A 75 14.72 -16.32 5.82
C SER A 75 14.17 -17.52 6.59
N PHE A 76 15.01 -18.18 7.39
CA PHE A 76 14.65 -19.32 8.20
C PHE A 76 15.04 -19.06 9.65
N ASP A 77 14.05 -19.09 10.54
CA ASP A 77 14.31 -19.15 11.98
C ASP A 77 14.38 -20.62 12.40
N LEU A 78 15.54 -21.03 12.92
CA LEU A 78 15.79 -22.41 13.33
C LEU A 78 15.66 -22.49 14.85
N LYS A 79 14.64 -23.21 15.33
CA LYS A 79 14.45 -23.48 16.75
C LYS A 79 14.66 -24.96 17.03
N GLN A 80 15.37 -25.26 18.10
CA GLN A 80 15.52 -26.62 18.57
C GLN A 80 14.40 -26.91 19.57
N VAL A 81 13.45 -27.73 19.16
CA VAL A 81 12.28 -28.11 19.97
C VAL A 81 12.33 -29.62 20.13
N GLU A 82 12.31 -30.10 21.38
CA GLU A 82 12.20 -31.53 21.70
C GLU A 82 13.14 -32.46 20.89
N GLY A 83 14.43 -32.10 20.78
CA GLY A 83 15.45 -32.94 20.15
C GLY A 83 15.46 -32.95 18.62
N HIS A 84 14.61 -32.17 17.94
CA HIS A 84 14.66 -31.95 16.50
C HIS A 84 14.74 -30.45 16.15
N THR A 85 15.18 -30.13 14.94
CA THR A 85 15.28 -28.75 14.46
C THR A 85 14.02 -28.42 13.67
N GLU A 86 13.21 -27.52 14.20
CA GLU A 86 12.10 -26.93 13.47
C GLU A 86 12.59 -25.70 12.72
N ALA A 87 12.34 -25.65 11.41
CA ALA A 87 12.64 -24.50 10.57
C ALA A 87 11.34 -23.76 10.27
N THR A 88 11.19 -22.56 10.81
CA THR A 88 10.08 -21.67 10.45
C THR A 88 10.54 -20.78 9.30
N HIS A 89 9.96 -20.99 8.10
CA HIS A 89 10.16 -20.08 6.99
C HIS A 89 9.37 -18.80 7.26
N THR A 90 10.09 -17.73 7.56
CA THR A 90 9.54 -16.37 7.48
C THR A 90 9.88 -15.88 6.08
N PRO A 91 8.92 -15.88 5.13
CA PRO A 91 9.18 -15.27 3.84
C PRO A 91 9.69 -13.86 4.12
N ARG A 92 10.93 -13.57 3.69
CA ARG A 92 11.36 -12.19 3.60
C ARG A 92 10.40 -11.55 2.62
N GLY A 93 9.35 -10.93 3.15
CA GLY A 93 8.47 -10.07 2.36
C GLY A 93 9.40 -9.15 1.62
N PHE A 94 9.46 -9.34 0.30
CA PHE A 94 10.42 -8.78 -0.63
C PHE A 94 11.35 -7.77 0.06
N ALA A 95 12.48 -8.26 0.59
CA ALA A 95 13.63 -7.41 0.88
C ALA A 95 14.30 -6.99 -0.45
N VAL A 96 13.48 -6.69 -1.46
CA VAL A 96 13.80 -5.69 -2.46
C VAL A 96 13.74 -4.38 -1.70
N MET A 97 14.89 -4.11 -1.09
CA MET A 97 15.46 -2.81 -0.94
C MET A 97 14.52 -1.72 -0.38
N ALA A 98 14.91 -1.28 0.80
CA ALA A 98 14.88 0.11 1.23
C ALA A 98 15.41 1.15 0.18
N ASP A 99 15.67 0.77 -1.08
CA ASP A 99 16.00 1.63 -2.23
C ASP A 99 14.86 1.80 -3.23
N LEU A 100 13.71 1.13 -3.08
CA LEU A 100 12.48 1.48 -3.82
C LEU A 100 11.51 2.17 -2.87
N GLY A 101 11.79 3.45 -2.61
CA GLY A 101 11.00 4.28 -1.70
C GLY A 101 11.41 4.06 -0.25
N ALA A 102 12.68 4.33 0.09
CA ALA A 102 13.12 4.61 1.45
C ALA A 102 12.02 5.41 2.15
N VAL A 103 11.39 4.80 3.17
CA VAL A 103 10.36 5.34 4.06
C VAL A 103 10.09 6.81 3.75
N THR A 104 9.12 7.13 2.88
CA THR A 104 9.10 8.48 2.28
C THR A 104 9.01 9.57 3.34
N GLY A 105 9.57 10.75 3.05
CA GLY A 105 10.00 11.75 4.04
C GLY A 105 9.11 11.98 5.26
N GLY A 106 7.78 11.97 5.10
CA GLY A 106 6.83 12.06 6.23
C GLY A 106 6.80 10.81 7.12
N GLN A 107 6.76 9.61 6.54
CA GLN A 107 6.83 8.34 7.27
C GLN A 107 8.22 8.13 7.89
N ALA A 108 9.31 8.49 7.20
CA ALA A 108 10.67 8.40 7.77
C ALA A 108 10.82 9.33 8.96
N SER A 109 10.31 10.56 8.83
CA SER A 109 10.32 11.53 9.92
C SER A 109 9.51 11.02 11.11
N LEU A 110 8.34 10.41 10.85
CA LEU A 110 7.51 9.84 11.90
C LEU A 110 8.17 8.64 12.58
N ALA A 111 8.75 7.71 11.82
CA ALA A 111 9.48 6.56 12.36
C ALA A 111 10.72 7.00 13.17
N ALA A 112 11.46 7.99 12.70
CA ALA A 112 12.60 8.56 13.43
C ALA A 112 12.16 9.24 14.73
N ARG A 113 11.07 10.03 14.70
CA ARG A 113 10.48 10.62 15.91
C ARG A 113 10.00 9.56 16.88
N ALA A 114 9.34 8.52 16.39
CA ALA A 114 8.88 7.40 17.21
C ALA A 114 10.05 6.70 17.90
N ARG A 115 11.16 6.43 17.19
CA ARG A 115 12.37 5.84 17.80
C ARG A 115 12.91 6.67 18.95
N THR A 116 13.06 7.98 18.73
CA THR A 116 13.57 8.89 19.77
C THR A 116 12.60 8.99 20.94
N ALA A 117 11.32 9.29 20.66
CA ALA A 117 10.29 9.43 21.68
C ALA A 117 10.13 8.17 22.52
N VAL A 118 10.07 6.99 21.89
CA VAL A 118 9.95 5.71 22.60
C VAL A 118 11.20 5.41 23.42
N LYS A 119 12.40 5.62 22.86
CA LYS A 119 13.65 5.41 23.61
C LYS A 119 13.70 6.26 24.88
N ASP A 120 13.45 7.56 24.75
CA ASP A 120 13.55 8.49 25.87
C ASP A 120 12.40 8.28 26.87
N SER A 121 11.20 7.98 26.37
CA SER A 121 10.04 7.64 27.20
C SER A 121 10.25 6.35 28.02
N LEU A 122 10.84 5.31 27.43
CA LEU A 122 11.15 4.07 28.15
C LEU A 122 12.16 4.32 29.28
N GLN A 123 13.18 5.14 29.03
CA GLN A 123 14.14 5.52 30.08
C GLN A 123 13.48 6.27 31.23
N LEU A 124 12.59 7.22 30.92
CA LEU A 124 11.82 7.95 31.93
C LEU A 124 10.89 7.01 32.71
N LEU A 125 10.17 6.13 32.02
CA LEU A 125 9.26 5.14 32.61
C LEU A 125 9.97 4.21 33.61
N ASP A 126 11.17 3.74 33.25
CA ASP A 126 11.99 2.86 34.09
C ASP A 126 12.52 3.59 35.33
N SER A 127 12.70 4.92 35.24
CA SER A 127 13.16 5.73 36.36
C SER A 127 12.05 6.10 37.36
N LEU A 128 10.77 5.96 37.00
CA LEU A 128 9.66 6.38 37.85
C LEU A 128 9.61 5.59 39.16
N THR A 129 9.36 6.28 40.28
CA THR A 129 9.14 5.69 41.59
C THR A 129 7.79 6.16 42.14
N PRO A 130 7.02 5.29 42.81
CA PRO A 130 5.76 5.69 43.43
C PRO A 130 5.98 6.72 44.55
N LEU A 131 5.17 7.77 44.54
CA LEU A 131 5.08 8.80 45.59
C LEU A 131 4.00 8.47 46.63
N LYS A 132 3.01 7.69 46.21
CA LYS A 132 1.91 7.23 47.07
C LYS A 132 2.44 6.23 48.11
N VAL A 133 2.10 6.43 49.38
CA VAL A 133 2.56 5.57 50.50
C VAL A 133 1.85 4.21 50.50
N ASP A 134 0.59 4.18 50.08
CA ASP A 134 -0.30 3.00 50.00
C ASP A 134 -0.42 2.46 48.57
N PHE A 135 0.65 2.53 47.76
CA PHE A 135 0.63 1.97 46.41
C PHE A 135 0.69 0.44 46.42
N ASP A 136 0.03 -0.20 45.45
CA ASP A 136 0.19 -1.63 45.21
C ASP A 136 1.35 -1.86 44.24
N PRO A 137 2.44 -2.55 44.66
CA PRO A 137 3.58 -2.80 43.79
C PRO A 137 3.27 -3.70 42.59
N GLN A 138 2.25 -4.56 42.69
CA GLN A 138 1.85 -5.43 41.58
C GLN A 138 1.14 -4.64 40.49
N ASP A 139 0.17 -3.80 40.88
CA ASP A 139 -0.56 -2.94 39.93
C ASP A 139 0.37 -1.89 39.31
N ALA A 140 1.27 -1.31 40.10
CA ALA A 140 2.27 -0.35 39.63
C ALA A 140 3.17 -0.95 38.53
N GLU A 141 3.72 -2.15 38.75
CA GLU A 141 4.55 -2.81 37.73
C GLU A 141 3.71 -3.30 36.54
N LEU A 142 2.48 -3.73 36.77
CA LEU A 142 1.55 -4.11 35.71
C LEU A 142 1.32 -2.95 34.75
N PHE A 143 0.92 -1.78 35.23
CA PHE A 143 0.68 -0.63 34.34
C PHE A 143 1.96 -0.11 33.70
N ARG A 144 3.10 -0.15 34.40
CA ARG A 144 4.41 0.15 33.81
C ARG A 144 4.70 -0.79 32.63
N SER A 145 4.45 -2.08 32.78
CA SER A 145 4.68 -3.07 31.73
C SER A 145 3.74 -2.88 30.52
N LEU A 146 2.49 -2.49 30.76
CA LEU A 146 1.52 -2.18 29.70
C LEU A 146 1.96 -0.95 28.90
N VAL A 147 2.36 0.14 29.58
CA VAL A 147 2.89 1.35 28.91
C VAL A 147 4.12 1.01 28.07
N ARG A 148 5.05 0.20 28.60
CA ARG A 148 6.22 -0.28 27.84
C ARG A 148 5.79 -1.03 26.57
N SER A 149 4.87 -1.99 26.72
CA SER A 149 4.39 -2.81 25.61
C SER A 149 3.71 -1.97 24.51
N ASP A 150 2.89 -0.99 24.89
CA ASP A 150 2.22 -0.10 23.93
C ASP A 150 3.22 0.77 23.16
N MET A 151 4.23 1.32 23.85
CA MET A 151 5.26 2.15 23.21
C MET A 151 6.14 1.34 22.25
N GLU A 152 6.50 0.11 22.61
CA GLU A 152 7.24 -0.78 21.72
C GLU A 152 6.40 -1.22 20.51
N ALA A 153 5.11 -1.49 20.71
CA ALA A 153 4.18 -1.79 19.64
C ALA A 153 4.00 -0.58 18.69
N LEU A 154 3.88 0.64 19.22
CA LEU A 154 3.83 1.88 18.42
C LEU A 154 5.08 2.02 17.57
N ARG A 155 6.27 1.81 18.14
CA ARG A 155 7.53 1.81 17.38
C ARG A 155 7.48 0.80 16.24
N GLY A 156 7.06 -0.43 16.51
CA GLY A 156 6.95 -1.48 15.50
C GLY A 156 6.00 -1.12 14.36
N GLU A 157 4.85 -0.51 14.66
CA GLU A 157 3.91 -0.05 13.63
C GLU A 157 4.50 1.07 12.77
N PHE A 158 5.16 2.07 13.36
CA PHE A 158 5.74 3.19 12.60
C PHE A 158 6.92 2.77 11.72
N GLU A 159 7.58 1.68 12.06
CA GLU A 159 8.65 1.08 11.25
C GLU A 159 8.13 0.15 10.14
N SER A 160 6.83 -0.19 10.17
CA SER A 160 6.20 -0.99 9.13
C SER A 160 6.24 -0.26 7.78
N PRO A 161 6.49 -0.97 6.66
CA PRO A 161 6.41 -0.38 5.32
C PRO A 161 5.04 0.20 5.02
N LEU A 162 3.97 -0.47 5.46
CA LEU A 162 2.59 0.02 5.46
C LEU A 162 2.09 0.12 6.90
N ILE A 163 1.93 1.34 7.37
CA ILE A 163 1.43 1.61 8.73
C ILE A 163 -0.07 1.29 8.76
N ARG A 164 -0.47 0.45 9.72
CA ARG A 164 -1.87 0.13 9.96
C ARG A 164 -2.51 1.24 10.79
N VAL A 165 -3.16 2.19 10.10
CA VAL A 165 -3.82 3.35 10.75
C VAL A 165 -4.72 2.94 11.92
N PRO A 166 -5.62 1.94 11.80
CA PRO A 166 -6.50 1.57 12.91
C PRO A 166 -5.74 1.01 14.11
N ARG A 167 -4.61 0.33 13.86
CA ARG A 167 -3.78 -0.24 14.93
C ARG A 167 -3.05 0.84 15.71
N VAL A 168 -2.50 1.84 15.03
CA VAL A 168 -1.86 2.99 15.68
C VAL A 168 -2.88 3.80 16.47
N ASP A 169 -4.07 4.04 15.92
CA ASP A 169 -5.17 4.71 16.63
C ASP A 169 -5.56 3.96 17.90
N GLN A 170 -5.70 2.63 17.83
CA GLN A 170 -5.97 1.77 19.00
C GLN A 170 -4.85 1.85 20.05
N LEU A 171 -3.59 1.84 19.63
CA LEU A 171 -2.45 1.92 20.54
C LEU A 171 -2.42 3.25 21.29
N PHE A 172 -2.69 4.38 20.61
CA PHE A 172 -2.83 5.66 21.29
C PHE A 172 -4.07 5.72 22.19
N GLU A 173 -5.17 5.09 21.80
CA GLU A 173 -6.35 4.98 22.67
C GLU A 173 -6.04 4.25 23.98
N MET A 174 -5.30 3.13 23.92
CA MET A 174 -4.88 2.40 25.12
C MET A 174 -3.87 3.20 25.93
N LEU A 175 -2.89 3.83 25.28
CA LEU A 175 -1.79 4.53 25.94
C LEU A 175 -2.22 5.85 26.60
N LEU A 176 -2.99 6.68 25.88
CA LEU A 176 -3.37 8.05 26.28
C LEU A 176 -4.85 8.17 26.67
N GLY A 177 -5.68 7.16 26.40
CA GLY A 177 -7.12 7.24 26.64
C GLY A 177 -7.87 8.09 25.61
N VAL A 178 -7.29 8.30 24.43
CA VAL A 178 -7.86 9.15 23.36
C VAL A 178 -8.66 8.32 22.36
N LYS A 179 -9.90 8.72 22.08
CA LYS A 179 -10.73 8.15 21.03
C LYS A 179 -10.77 9.05 19.82
N ILE A 180 -10.51 8.46 18.66
CA ILE A 180 -10.59 9.12 17.37
C ILE A 180 -11.90 8.71 16.71
N THR A 181 -12.84 9.65 16.52
CA THR A 181 -14.12 9.37 15.85
C THR A 181 -14.41 10.47 14.83
N GLY A 182 -14.54 10.10 13.55
CA GLY A 182 -14.85 11.06 12.48
C GLY A 182 -13.84 12.19 12.30
N GLY A 183 -12.60 12.02 12.76
CA GLY A 183 -11.56 13.06 12.76
C GLY A 183 -11.55 13.96 14.00
N ALA A 184 -12.53 13.82 14.90
CA ALA A 184 -12.50 14.46 16.22
C ALA A 184 -11.73 13.58 17.21
N VAL A 185 -10.94 14.20 18.09
CA VAL A 185 -10.27 13.53 19.21
C VAL A 185 -11.10 13.81 20.46
N THR A 186 -11.52 12.74 21.14
CA THR A 186 -12.21 12.80 22.43
C THR A 186 -11.36 12.08 23.47
N VAL A 187 -11.41 12.50 24.72
CA VAL A 187 -10.74 11.78 25.82
C VAL A 187 -11.80 10.91 26.51
N ASN A 188 -11.44 9.68 26.87
CA ASN A 188 -12.35 8.77 27.56
C ASN A 188 -12.82 9.40 28.89
N GLY A 189 -14.09 9.85 28.91
CA GLY A 189 -14.66 10.67 29.99
C GLY A 189 -15.95 11.41 29.62
N GLY A 190 -16.38 11.38 28.35
CA GLY A 190 -17.70 11.86 27.92
C GLY A 190 -17.75 13.36 27.55
N GLY A 191 -16.62 14.06 27.53
CA GLY A 191 -16.49 15.42 27.03
C GLY A 191 -15.50 15.51 25.86
N THR A 192 -15.69 16.50 24.99
CA THR A 192 -14.56 17.06 24.21
C THR A 192 -13.48 17.48 25.21
N PRO A 193 -12.19 17.16 24.99
CA PRO A 193 -11.15 17.67 25.86
C PRO A 193 -11.22 19.19 25.86
N GLU A 194 -11.60 19.78 26.99
CA GLU A 194 -11.48 21.22 27.22
C GLU A 194 -10.00 21.53 27.44
N GLY A 195 -9.19 21.41 26.39
CA GLY A 195 -7.77 21.75 26.43
C GLY A 195 -6.81 20.65 25.94
N PRO A 196 -5.51 20.94 25.93
CA PRO A 196 -4.47 19.99 25.56
C PRO A 196 -4.40 18.82 26.56
N ILE A 197 -3.90 17.67 26.10
CA ILE A 197 -3.59 16.54 26.97
C ILE A 197 -2.36 16.92 27.80
N THR A 198 -2.46 16.83 29.12
CA THR A 198 -1.42 17.12 30.11
C THR A 198 -1.25 15.94 31.05
N ASP A 199 -0.25 15.99 31.93
CA ASP A 199 -0.04 15.02 33.00
C ASP A 199 -1.28 14.88 33.91
N GLU A 200 -1.99 15.97 34.17
CA GLU A 200 -3.17 15.97 35.05
C GLU A 200 -4.41 15.31 34.43
N ASN A 201 -4.54 15.33 33.10
CA ASN A 201 -5.73 14.84 32.41
C ASN A 201 -5.49 13.65 31.47
N VAL A 202 -4.24 13.16 31.35
CA VAL A 202 -3.93 11.97 30.56
C VAL A 202 -4.72 10.76 31.07
N GLY A 203 -5.31 10.01 30.15
CA GLY A 203 -6.04 8.78 30.41
C GLY A 203 -5.22 7.55 30.03
N GLY A 204 -5.91 6.45 29.71
CA GLY A 204 -5.27 5.22 29.24
C GLY A 204 -4.31 4.63 30.28
N HIS A 205 -3.33 3.85 29.82
CA HIS A 205 -2.33 3.24 30.68
C HIS A 205 -1.40 4.28 31.33
N LEU A 206 -1.10 5.42 30.68
CA LEU A 206 -0.32 6.49 31.31
C LEU A 206 -1.07 7.17 32.47
N GLY A 207 -2.37 7.40 32.32
CA GLY A 207 -3.22 7.88 33.41
C GLY A 207 -3.30 6.89 34.57
N ARG A 208 -3.31 5.58 34.29
CA ARG A 208 -3.24 4.54 35.34
C ARG A 208 -1.91 4.56 36.07
N VAL A 209 -0.78 4.71 35.37
CA VAL A 209 0.54 4.88 36.01
C VAL A 209 0.55 6.10 36.92
N ARG A 210 0.01 7.25 36.47
CA ARG A 210 -0.13 8.45 37.31
C ARG A 210 -0.88 8.15 38.61
N ASP A 211 -2.05 7.54 38.49
CA ASP A 211 -2.96 7.32 39.60
C ASP A 211 -2.40 6.32 40.61
N GLU A 212 -1.79 5.22 40.13
CA GLU A 212 -1.18 4.22 41.00
C GLU A 212 0.11 4.71 41.68
N PHE A 213 0.96 5.45 40.95
CA PHE A 213 2.19 5.98 41.52
C PHE A 213 1.95 7.25 42.35
N GLY A 214 0.77 7.87 42.26
CA GLY A 214 0.49 9.14 42.91
C GLY A 214 1.31 10.30 42.35
N LEU A 215 1.57 10.30 41.03
CA LEU A 215 2.36 11.32 40.33
C LEU A 215 1.53 12.59 40.08
N VAL A 216 0.98 13.15 41.16
CA VAL A 216 0.14 14.35 41.15
C VAL A 216 0.79 15.44 42.01
N SER A 217 0.70 16.69 41.58
CA SER A 217 1.37 17.83 42.23
C SER A 217 1.09 17.92 43.74
N ARG A 218 -0.13 17.56 44.18
CA ARG A 218 -0.54 17.58 45.59
C ARG A 218 0.20 16.59 46.50
N LEU A 219 0.90 15.60 45.94
CA LEU A 219 1.65 14.59 46.71
C LEU A 219 3.16 14.89 46.75
N VAL A 220 3.61 15.94 46.07
CA VAL A 220 5.01 16.36 46.05
C VAL A 220 5.32 17.24 47.26
N ASN A 221 6.22 16.77 48.12
CA ASN A 221 6.70 17.45 49.33
C ASN A 221 8.21 17.67 49.33
N THR A 222 8.98 16.88 48.55
CA THR A 222 10.44 16.98 48.46
C THR A 222 10.94 17.25 47.04
N ILE A 223 12.18 17.73 46.93
CA ILE A 223 12.84 17.99 45.64
C ILE A 223 12.96 16.69 44.82
N GLU A 224 13.20 15.54 45.47
CA GLU A 224 13.31 14.27 44.75
C GLU A 224 11.94 13.86 44.18
N GLU A 225 10.86 14.09 44.91
CA GLU A 225 9.49 13.84 44.44
C GLU A 225 9.09 14.78 43.30
N GLU A 226 9.53 16.04 43.34
CA GLU A 226 9.35 17.01 42.26
C GLU A 226 10.07 16.55 40.98
N ARG A 227 11.27 15.98 41.12
CA ARG A 227 12.01 15.37 40.01
C ARG A 227 11.25 14.17 39.41
N MET A 228 10.61 13.35 40.24
CA MET A 228 9.78 12.23 39.77
C MET A 228 8.55 12.72 39.01
N GLN A 229 7.84 13.73 39.54
CA GLN A 229 6.72 14.34 38.85
C GLN A 229 7.17 14.94 37.50
N THR A 230 8.29 15.66 37.48
CA THR A 230 8.86 16.24 36.25
C THR A 230 9.18 15.16 35.20
N SER A 231 9.68 14.01 35.64
CA SER A 231 9.99 12.87 34.77
C SER A 231 8.72 12.28 34.16
N PHE A 232 7.63 12.23 34.93
CA PHE A 232 6.32 11.82 34.43
C PHE A 232 5.70 12.83 33.46
N ILE A 233 5.77 14.14 33.77
CA ILE A 233 5.32 15.20 32.85
C ILE A 233 6.04 15.07 31.51
N THR A 234 7.37 14.92 31.54
CA THR A 234 8.19 14.77 30.33
C THR A 234 7.82 13.50 29.55
N LEU A 235 7.50 12.39 30.25
CA LEU A 235 7.03 11.15 29.64
C LEU A 235 5.71 11.37 28.89
N VAL A 236 4.75 12.07 29.49
CA VAL A 236 3.46 12.40 28.84
C VAL A 236 3.69 13.30 27.63
N ASP A 237 4.50 14.35 27.76
CA ASP A 237 4.80 15.29 26.67
C ASP A 237 5.40 14.60 25.43
N TRP A 238 6.32 13.65 25.62
CA TRP A 238 6.88 12.88 24.51
C TRP A 238 5.81 12.09 23.74
N ASN A 239 4.89 11.45 24.46
CA ASN A 239 3.84 10.64 23.87
C ASN A 239 2.74 11.49 23.21
N VAL A 240 2.39 12.63 23.81
CA VAL A 240 1.46 13.62 23.22
C VAL A 240 2.06 14.23 21.96
N ALA A 241 3.34 14.61 21.97
CA ALA A 241 4.02 15.15 20.79
C ALA A 241 4.09 14.13 19.64
N LEU A 242 4.31 12.85 19.96
CA LEU A 242 4.26 11.76 18.97
C LEU A 242 2.84 11.57 18.43
N PHE A 243 1.82 11.62 19.28
CA PHE A 243 0.41 11.55 18.89
C PHE A 243 0.00 12.73 17.98
N ASP A 244 0.38 13.95 18.30
CA ASP A 244 0.14 15.12 17.45
C ASP A 244 0.84 15.01 16.09
N SER A 245 2.05 14.44 16.09
CA SER A 245 2.76 14.12 14.85
C SER A 245 1.99 13.08 14.04
N TRP A 246 1.43 12.05 14.67
CA TRP A 246 0.59 11.05 14.03
C TRP A 246 -0.68 11.69 13.44
N LEU A 247 -1.45 12.46 14.21
CA LEU A 247 -2.69 13.09 13.74
C LEU A 247 -2.49 14.00 12.53
N ARG A 248 -1.36 14.71 12.45
CA ARG A 248 -1.01 15.56 11.30
C ARG A 248 -0.69 14.78 10.03
N ASN A 249 -0.18 13.55 10.16
CA ASN A 249 0.32 12.77 9.03
C ASN A 249 -0.58 11.59 8.66
N ARG A 250 -1.46 11.11 9.56
CA ARG A 250 -2.27 9.89 9.38
C ARG A 250 -3.07 9.86 8.08
N LYS A 251 -3.64 11.00 7.66
CA LYS A 251 -4.43 11.10 6.43
C LYS A 251 -3.59 10.90 5.17
N ASN A 252 -2.29 11.20 5.23
CA ASN A 252 -1.39 11.11 4.09
C ASN A 252 -0.67 9.75 4.03
N ILE A 253 -0.81 8.91 5.08
CA ILE A 253 -0.11 7.64 5.21
C ILE A 253 -0.87 6.50 4.56
N ASP A 254 -2.20 6.53 4.59
CA ASP A 254 -3.04 5.47 4.02
C ASP A 254 -3.14 5.62 2.49
N PRO A 255 -2.53 4.72 1.70
CA PRO A 255 -2.60 4.79 0.25
C PRO A 255 -3.98 4.39 -0.29
N PHE A 256 -4.79 3.66 0.50
CA PHE A 256 -6.13 3.19 0.12
C PHE A 256 -7.22 4.21 0.48
N ASN A 257 -6.91 5.20 1.30
CA ASN A 257 -7.82 6.31 1.60
C ASN A 257 -7.08 7.65 1.52
N PRO A 258 -6.55 8.00 0.33
CA PRO A 258 -5.75 9.20 0.17
C PRO A 258 -6.65 10.44 0.34
N PRO A 259 -6.08 11.56 0.84
CA PRO A 259 -6.84 12.78 1.05
C PRO A 259 -7.27 13.37 -0.30
N GLU A 260 -8.42 14.05 -0.32
CA GLU A 260 -8.99 14.62 -1.55
C GLU A 260 -8.05 15.60 -2.25
N ASP A 261 -7.16 16.25 -1.48
CA ASP A 261 -6.18 17.21 -1.97
C ASP A 261 -4.96 16.56 -2.67
N GLY A 262 -4.91 15.23 -2.78
CA GLY A 262 -3.91 14.50 -3.56
C GLY A 262 -2.50 14.51 -2.95
N LYS A 263 -2.36 14.87 -1.67
CA LYS A 263 -1.06 14.95 -0.97
C LYS A 263 -0.70 13.69 -0.18
N GLY A 264 -1.07 12.52 -0.71
CA GLY A 264 -0.65 11.24 -0.14
C GLY A 264 0.88 11.06 -0.20
N PHE A 265 1.43 10.30 0.74
CA PHE A 265 2.83 9.93 0.70
C PHE A 265 3.08 8.93 -0.42
N PHE A 266 4.09 9.22 -1.24
CA PHE A 266 4.43 8.42 -2.42
C PHE A 266 4.94 7.02 -2.07
N GLY A 267 5.64 6.85 -0.94
CA GLY A 267 6.24 5.58 -0.54
C GLY A 267 5.20 4.51 -0.23
N PRO A 268 4.26 4.78 0.69
CA PRO A 268 3.12 3.90 0.93
C PRO A 268 2.35 3.57 -0.35
N ALA A 269 2.14 4.53 -1.24
CA ALA A 269 1.46 4.30 -2.52
C ALA A 269 2.23 3.32 -3.42
N LEU A 270 3.56 3.45 -3.55
CA LEU A 270 4.37 2.50 -4.31
C LEU A 270 4.33 1.07 -3.74
N ILE A 271 4.37 0.95 -2.41
CA ILE A 271 4.31 -0.36 -1.75
C ILE A 271 2.92 -0.98 -1.97
N ALA A 272 1.85 -0.20 -1.84
CA ALA A 272 0.49 -0.66 -2.13
C ALA A 272 0.33 -1.08 -3.60
N LEU A 273 0.84 -0.28 -4.55
CA LEU A 273 0.85 -0.65 -5.97
C LEU A 273 1.60 -1.97 -6.20
N SER A 274 2.77 -2.16 -5.57
CA SER A 274 3.53 -3.42 -5.70
C SER A 274 2.75 -4.64 -5.17
N GLN A 275 2.04 -4.48 -4.05
CA GLN A 275 1.18 -5.53 -3.49
C GLN A 275 -0.03 -5.82 -4.36
N LEU A 276 -0.70 -4.78 -4.88
CA LEU A 276 -1.84 -4.93 -5.79
C LEU A 276 -1.42 -5.58 -7.10
N LEU A 277 -0.30 -5.18 -7.70
CA LEU A 277 0.23 -5.84 -8.89
C LEU A 277 0.51 -7.33 -8.65
N ALA A 278 0.99 -7.71 -7.46
CA ALA A 278 1.16 -9.12 -7.12
C ALA A 278 -0.19 -9.85 -6.98
N ALA A 279 -1.20 -9.22 -6.37
CA ALA A 279 -2.56 -9.75 -6.27
C ALA A 279 -3.20 -9.92 -7.66
N THR A 280 -3.12 -8.91 -8.52
CA THR A 280 -3.62 -8.94 -9.90
C THR A 280 -2.98 -10.06 -10.71
N ALA A 281 -1.68 -10.32 -10.57
CA ALA A 281 -1.03 -11.45 -11.23
C ALA A 281 -1.63 -12.79 -10.79
N GLY A 282 -1.86 -12.97 -9.49
CA GLY A 282 -2.56 -14.14 -8.95
C GLY A 282 -3.99 -14.24 -9.45
N GLN A 283 -4.72 -13.13 -9.53
CA GLN A 283 -6.10 -13.09 -10.02
C GLN A 283 -6.21 -13.49 -11.49
N VAL A 284 -5.21 -13.15 -12.31
CA VAL A 284 -5.15 -13.64 -13.70
C VAL A 284 -4.99 -15.16 -13.76
N GLU A 285 -4.16 -15.74 -12.88
CA GLU A 285 -4.01 -17.20 -12.78
C GLU A 285 -5.33 -17.86 -12.34
N GLU A 286 -6.03 -17.27 -11.37
CA GLU A 286 -7.36 -17.74 -10.94
C GLU A 286 -8.39 -17.67 -12.07
N LEU A 287 -8.37 -16.59 -12.86
CA LEU A 287 -9.21 -16.46 -14.06
C LEU A 287 -8.89 -17.55 -15.09
N TRP A 288 -7.62 -17.88 -15.33
CA TRP A 288 -7.25 -19.02 -16.18
C TRP A 288 -7.78 -20.35 -15.63
N MET A 289 -7.68 -20.59 -14.32
CA MET A 289 -8.22 -21.80 -13.69
C MET A 289 -9.74 -21.86 -13.77
N ALA A 290 -10.42 -20.72 -13.60
CA ALA A 290 -11.87 -20.61 -13.73
C ALA A 290 -12.31 -20.96 -15.16
N MET A 291 -11.62 -20.43 -16.17
CA MET A 291 -11.87 -20.74 -17.59
C MET A 291 -11.57 -22.21 -17.92
N ASP A 292 -10.47 -22.77 -17.43
CA ASP A 292 -10.14 -24.20 -17.61
C ASP A 292 -11.24 -25.10 -17.03
N SER A 293 -11.85 -24.69 -15.90
CA SER A 293 -12.94 -25.46 -15.26
C SER A 293 -14.24 -25.51 -16.07
N VAL A 294 -14.43 -24.54 -16.98
CA VAL A 294 -15.57 -24.50 -17.90
C VAL A 294 -15.19 -24.88 -19.33
N LEU A 295 -14.10 -25.64 -19.47
CA LEU A 295 -13.56 -26.18 -20.72
C LEU A 295 -13.06 -25.12 -21.72
N ILE A 296 -12.85 -23.87 -21.28
CA ILE A 296 -12.23 -22.82 -22.08
C ILE A 296 -10.72 -22.87 -21.87
N TYR A 297 -10.06 -23.78 -22.60
CA TYR A 297 -8.63 -24.02 -22.47
C TYR A 297 -7.77 -22.95 -23.17
N GLU A 298 -6.46 -23.01 -22.94
CA GLU A 298 -5.47 -22.07 -23.50
C GLU A 298 -5.64 -21.84 -25.00
N GLY A 299 -5.77 -22.91 -25.80
CA GLY A 299 -5.94 -22.81 -27.24
C GLY A 299 -7.22 -22.07 -27.66
N GLU A 300 -8.32 -22.21 -26.90
CA GLU A 300 -9.55 -21.47 -27.16
C GLU A 300 -9.39 -19.99 -26.81
N ARG A 301 -8.75 -19.69 -25.67
CA ARG A 301 -8.48 -18.31 -25.22
C ARG A 301 -7.69 -17.52 -26.26
N GLU A 302 -6.78 -18.16 -26.99
CA GLU A 302 -5.99 -17.51 -28.05
C GLU A 302 -6.79 -17.17 -29.31
N VAL A 303 -8.01 -17.70 -29.47
CA VAL A 303 -8.87 -17.44 -30.63
C VAL A 303 -10.07 -16.58 -30.28
N LEU A 304 -10.59 -16.71 -29.05
CA LEU A 304 -11.73 -15.93 -28.57
C LEU A 304 -11.42 -14.43 -28.59
N ARG A 305 -12.22 -13.67 -29.34
CA ARG A 305 -12.05 -12.22 -29.49
C ARG A 305 -12.95 -11.48 -28.51
N VAL A 306 -12.37 -10.47 -27.86
CA VAL A 306 -13.09 -9.53 -27.00
C VAL A 306 -12.93 -8.11 -27.57
N PRO A 307 -13.98 -7.27 -27.44
CA PRO A 307 -13.96 -5.92 -27.98
C PRO A 307 -12.95 -5.05 -27.23
N VAL A 308 -12.28 -4.16 -27.95
CA VAL A 308 -11.43 -3.12 -27.36
C VAL A 308 -12.19 -1.79 -27.39
N PRO A 309 -12.49 -1.17 -26.22
CA PRO A 309 -13.19 0.10 -26.17
C PRO A 309 -12.46 1.21 -26.93
N GLY A 310 -13.22 2.06 -27.62
CA GLY A 310 -12.69 3.26 -28.30
C GLY A 310 -12.01 3.02 -29.65
N GLU A 311 -11.81 1.77 -30.07
CA GLU A 311 -11.29 1.43 -31.40
C GLU A 311 -12.40 0.79 -32.25
N ALA A 312 -12.86 1.50 -33.28
CA ALA A 312 -13.88 0.98 -34.18
C ALA A 312 -13.37 -0.30 -34.89
N GLY A 313 -13.87 -1.47 -34.46
CA GLY A 313 -13.46 -2.78 -34.98
C GLY A 313 -12.20 -3.38 -34.33
N GLY A 314 -11.64 -2.74 -33.30
CA GLY A 314 -10.52 -3.29 -32.53
C GLY A 314 -10.97 -4.48 -31.69
N SER A 315 -10.28 -5.62 -31.83
CA SER A 315 -10.48 -6.79 -30.96
C SER A 315 -9.17 -7.42 -30.57
N ILE A 316 -9.06 -7.79 -29.30
CA ILE A 316 -7.92 -8.53 -28.75
C ILE A 316 -8.37 -9.95 -28.43
N THR A 317 -7.44 -10.91 -28.46
CA THR A 317 -7.75 -12.27 -28.00
C THR A 317 -7.86 -12.28 -26.48
N LEU A 318 -8.72 -13.12 -25.91
CA LEU A 318 -8.87 -13.24 -24.46
C LEU A 318 -7.55 -13.70 -23.80
N GLY A 319 -6.83 -14.61 -24.47
CA GLY A 319 -5.47 -15.02 -24.07
C GLY A 319 -4.46 -13.87 -24.15
N GLY A 320 -4.51 -13.07 -25.22
CA GLY A 320 -3.66 -11.89 -25.38
C GLY A 320 -3.90 -10.83 -24.32
N LEU A 321 -5.17 -10.55 -23.98
CA LEU A 321 -5.55 -9.62 -22.93
C LEU A 321 -5.06 -10.09 -21.56
N THR A 322 -5.40 -11.32 -21.17
CA THR A 322 -5.02 -11.85 -19.85
C THR A 322 -3.50 -11.96 -19.69
N ARG A 323 -2.77 -12.34 -20.76
CA ARG A 323 -1.31 -12.31 -20.78
C ARG A 323 -0.76 -10.89 -20.63
N TRP A 324 -1.34 -9.90 -21.32
CA TRP A 324 -0.90 -8.51 -21.20
C TRP A 324 -1.09 -7.98 -19.77
N VAL A 325 -2.23 -8.28 -19.14
CA VAL A 325 -2.45 -7.93 -17.71
C VAL A 325 -1.42 -8.61 -16.81
N TYR A 326 -1.14 -9.90 -17.03
CA TYR A 326 -0.15 -10.64 -16.26
C TYR A 326 1.28 -10.07 -16.44
N GLU A 327 1.70 -9.77 -17.66
CA GLU A 327 3.01 -9.19 -17.96
C GLU A 327 3.17 -7.79 -17.34
N PHE A 328 2.10 -6.98 -17.39
CA PHE A 328 2.04 -5.69 -16.71
C PHE A 328 2.19 -5.86 -15.19
N ALA A 329 1.43 -6.78 -14.58
CA ALA A 329 1.43 -7.04 -13.15
C ALA A 329 2.78 -7.56 -12.64
N VAL A 330 3.42 -8.48 -13.38
CA VAL A 330 4.67 -9.12 -12.96
C VAL A 330 5.89 -8.26 -13.23
N ASN A 331 5.94 -7.57 -14.38
CA ASN A 331 7.16 -6.95 -14.88
C ASN A 331 6.99 -5.44 -15.12
N ASP A 332 6.13 -5.06 -16.06
CA ASP A 332 6.19 -3.73 -16.65
C ASP A 332 5.68 -2.66 -15.70
N GLY A 333 4.58 -2.92 -14.99
CA GLY A 333 4.04 -2.03 -13.98
C GLY A 333 5.05 -1.78 -12.86
N LYS A 334 5.76 -2.83 -12.41
CA LYS A 334 6.83 -2.67 -11.41
C LYS A 334 7.94 -1.77 -11.95
N LYS A 335 8.52 -2.08 -13.11
CA LYS A 335 9.60 -1.27 -13.70
C LYS A 335 9.18 0.20 -13.91
N MET A 336 7.95 0.45 -14.33
CA MET A 336 7.43 1.81 -14.50
C MET A 336 7.29 2.54 -13.16
N ALA A 337 6.85 1.85 -12.11
CA ALA A 337 6.77 2.40 -10.77
C ALA A 337 8.15 2.65 -10.15
N GLU A 338 9.17 1.83 -10.48
CA GLU A 338 10.57 2.01 -10.07
C GLU A 338 11.20 3.31 -10.62
N LEU A 339 10.69 3.83 -11.74
CA LEU A 339 11.12 5.13 -12.30
C LEU A 339 10.61 6.34 -11.48
N GLY A 340 9.92 6.10 -10.37
CA GLY A 340 9.41 7.14 -9.49
C GLY A 340 8.12 7.79 -10.01
N LYS A 341 7.81 8.98 -9.50
CA LYS A 341 6.55 9.68 -9.81
C LYS A 341 6.37 9.89 -11.31
N ASP A 342 7.45 10.26 -12.01
CA ASP A 342 7.40 10.53 -13.45
C ASP A 342 7.11 9.26 -14.27
N GLY A 343 7.58 8.10 -13.82
CA GLY A 343 7.26 6.81 -14.44
C GLY A 343 5.82 6.38 -14.22
N VAL A 344 5.30 6.64 -13.01
CA VAL A 344 3.89 6.40 -12.69
C VAL A 344 3.00 7.29 -13.56
N ASP A 345 3.30 8.59 -13.61
CA ASP A 345 2.49 9.60 -14.29
C ASP A 345 2.49 9.42 -15.82
N ASN A 346 3.66 9.18 -16.44
CA ASN A 346 3.77 9.20 -17.90
C ASN A 346 3.54 7.84 -18.58
N ALA A 347 3.75 6.73 -17.87
CA ALA A 347 3.68 5.39 -18.46
C ALA A 347 2.71 4.47 -17.73
N PHE A 348 2.82 4.35 -16.41
CA PHE A 348 2.05 3.38 -15.63
C PHE A 348 0.54 3.61 -15.73
N ILE A 349 0.08 4.85 -15.48
CA ILE A 349 -1.35 5.18 -15.45
C ILE A 349 -2.00 4.88 -16.81
N SER A 350 -1.34 5.27 -17.91
CA SER A 350 -1.85 5.06 -19.26
C SER A 350 -2.09 3.57 -19.57
N VAL A 351 -1.16 2.70 -19.17
CA VAL A 351 -1.31 1.26 -19.38
C VAL A 351 -2.35 0.66 -18.43
N ALA A 352 -2.32 1.04 -17.15
CA ALA A 352 -3.27 0.55 -16.16
C ALA A 352 -4.73 0.92 -16.50
N GLN A 353 -4.98 2.17 -16.91
CA GLN A 353 -6.30 2.63 -17.36
C GLN A 353 -6.76 1.88 -18.61
N ARG A 354 -5.87 1.68 -19.59
CA ARG A 354 -6.23 0.95 -20.80
C ARG A 354 -6.61 -0.50 -20.50
N LEU A 355 -5.89 -1.16 -19.59
CA LEU A 355 -6.20 -2.51 -19.14
C LEU A 355 -7.52 -2.56 -18.35
N GLU A 356 -7.73 -1.63 -17.43
CA GLU A 356 -8.97 -1.49 -16.66
C GLU A 356 -10.18 -1.28 -17.57
N GLU A 357 -10.08 -0.41 -18.58
CA GLU A 357 -11.15 -0.15 -19.56
C GLU A 357 -11.48 -1.41 -20.37
N ILE A 358 -10.46 -2.13 -20.87
CA ILE A 358 -10.68 -3.32 -21.68
C ILE A 358 -11.28 -4.45 -20.84
N VAL A 359 -10.78 -4.68 -19.62
CA VAL A 359 -11.29 -5.70 -18.70
C VAL A 359 -12.71 -5.33 -18.24
N GLY A 360 -12.97 -4.07 -17.92
CA GLY A 360 -14.29 -3.57 -17.53
C GLY A 360 -15.33 -3.66 -18.65
N ALA A 361 -14.89 -3.61 -19.91
CA ALA A 361 -15.75 -3.78 -21.09
C ALA A 361 -15.99 -5.24 -21.49
N LEU A 362 -15.41 -6.20 -20.77
CA LEU A 362 -15.65 -7.62 -21.04
C LEU A 362 -17.15 -7.95 -20.89
N PRO A 363 -17.71 -8.80 -21.78
CA PRO A 363 -19.13 -9.12 -21.74
C PRO A 363 -19.56 -9.71 -20.40
N ARG A 364 -20.42 -9.00 -19.68
CA ARG A 364 -21.03 -9.48 -18.43
C ARG A 364 -22.31 -10.26 -18.71
N ARG A 365 -22.70 -11.12 -17.77
CA ARG A 365 -24.03 -11.77 -17.83
C ARG A 365 -25.13 -10.70 -17.76
N GLY A 366 -25.78 -10.46 -18.89
CA GLY A 366 -26.94 -9.58 -19.01
C GLY A 366 -28.19 -10.35 -19.46
N PRO A 367 -29.38 -9.72 -19.42
CA PRO A 367 -30.53 -10.26 -20.12
C PRO A 367 -30.17 -10.47 -21.59
N ALA A 368 -30.61 -11.60 -22.17
CA ALA A 368 -30.38 -11.89 -23.58
C ALA A 368 -30.81 -10.69 -24.43
N PRO A 369 -30.00 -10.24 -25.40
CA PRO A 369 -30.37 -9.10 -26.21
C PRO A 369 -31.71 -9.39 -26.91
N GLU A 370 -32.67 -8.46 -26.78
CA GLU A 370 -34.01 -8.53 -27.42
C GLU A 370 -33.94 -8.53 -28.96
N ARG A 371 -32.76 -8.30 -29.53
CA ARG A 371 -32.51 -8.29 -30.97
C ARG A 371 -31.51 -9.35 -31.38
N ASP A 372 -31.83 -10.00 -32.49
CA ASP A 372 -30.99 -10.92 -33.28
C ASP A 372 -29.81 -10.16 -33.91
N ASP A 373 -28.96 -9.57 -33.07
CA ASP A 373 -27.70 -8.97 -33.48
C ASP A 373 -26.67 -10.11 -33.54
N THR A 374 -26.57 -10.76 -34.71
CA THR A 374 -25.66 -11.88 -35.01
C THR A 374 -24.17 -11.54 -34.84
N VAL A 375 -23.83 -10.30 -34.48
CA VAL A 375 -22.47 -9.78 -34.28
C VAL A 375 -22.26 -9.28 -32.83
N SER A 376 -23.22 -9.52 -31.93
CA SER A 376 -23.03 -9.19 -30.51
C SER A 376 -21.96 -10.09 -29.90
N PRO A 377 -21.01 -9.56 -29.09
CA PRO A 377 -19.98 -10.37 -28.43
C PRO A 377 -20.56 -11.44 -27.48
N LEU A 378 -21.83 -11.29 -27.08
CA LEU A 378 -22.61 -12.31 -26.37
C LEU A 378 -22.84 -13.59 -27.19
N ASN A 379 -22.82 -13.48 -28.52
CA ASN A 379 -23.02 -14.59 -29.46
C ASN A 379 -21.69 -15.24 -29.91
N THR A 380 -20.54 -14.63 -29.61
CA THR A 380 -19.22 -15.13 -30.02
C THR A 380 -18.46 -15.85 -28.91
N LEU A 381 -18.86 -15.68 -27.64
CA LEU A 381 -18.21 -16.33 -26.49
C LEU A 381 -18.93 -17.62 -26.09
N PRO A 382 -18.20 -18.68 -25.69
CA PRO A 382 -18.81 -19.94 -25.25
C PRO A 382 -19.68 -19.75 -24.00
N GLN A 383 -20.70 -20.59 -23.83
CA GLN A 383 -21.59 -20.51 -22.65
C GLN A 383 -20.83 -20.61 -21.32
N GLY A 384 -19.73 -21.38 -21.27
CA GLY A 384 -18.88 -21.49 -20.08
C GLY A 384 -18.31 -20.15 -19.59
N TYR A 385 -18.08 -19.20 -20.51
CA TYR A 385 -17.58 -17.86 -20.19
C TYR A 385 -18.56 -17.08 -19.29
N PHE A 386 -19.86 -17.32 -19.45
CA PHE A 386 -20.91 -16.68 -18.68
C PHE A 386 -21.27 -17.43 -17.39
N SER A 387 -20.48 -18.47 -17.04
CA SER A 387 -20.59 -19.13 -15.74
C SER A 387 -20.28 -18.14 -14.62
N ARG A 388 -20.90 -18.36 -13.44
CA ARG A 388 -20.69 -17.48 -12.28
C ARG A 388 -19.21 -17.40 -11.90
N ARG A 389 -18.50 -18.53 -11.94
CA ARG A 389 -17.09 -18.60 -11.54
C ARG A 389 -16.18 -17.74 -12.43
N VAL A 390 -16.36 -17.79 -13.76
CA VAL A 390 -15.58 -16.96 -14.68
C VAL A 390 -15.97 -15.49 -14.52
N GLN A 391 -17.26 -15.18 -14.38
CA GLN A 391 -17.72 -13.80 -14.23
C GLN A 391 -17.20 -13.16 -12.94
N VAL A 392 -17.23 -13.87 -11.81
CA VAL A 392 -16.65 -13.42 -10.53
C VAL A 392 -15.14 -13.17 -10.68
N ALA A 393 -14.40 -14.10 -11.29
CA ALA A 393 -12.95 -13.92 -11.48
C ALA A 393 -12.62 -12.69 -12.36
N ILE A 394 -13.46 -12.37 -13.36
CA ILE A 394 -13.33 -11.16 -14.18
C ILE A 394 -13.75 -9.91 -13.39
N ASP A 395 -14.77 -9.97 -12.53
CA ASP A 395 -15.18 -8.86 -11.66
C ASP A 395 -14.03 -8.52 -10.68
N GLU A 396 -13.49 -9.52 -10.00
CA GLU A 396 -12.35 -9.35 -9.07
C GLU A 396 -11.09 -8.82 -9.78
N LEU A 397 -10.79 -9.31 -11.00
CA LEU A 397 -9.68 -8.77 -11.79
C LEU A 397 -9.90 -7.30 -12.17
N HIS A 398 -11.15 -6.94 -12.46
CA HIS A 398 -11.53 -5.56 -12.77
C HIS A 398 -11.38 -4.66 -11.53
N ASP A 399 -11.87 -5.12 -10.38
CA ASP A 399 -11.76 -4.41 -9.10
C ASP A 399 -10.29 -4.16 -8.71
N ASP A 400 -9.41 -5.16 -8.88
CA ASP A 400 -7.96 -5.03 -8.65
C ASP A 400 -7.33 -3.96 -9.56
N LEU A 401 -7.67 -3.96 -10.85
CA LEU A 401 -7.17 -2.97 -11.82
C LEU A 401 -7.72 -1.56 -11.52
N GLN A 402 -8.99 -1.46 -11.13
CA GLN A 402 -9.58 -0.20 -10.69
C GLN A 402 -8.87 0.37 -9.48
N GLU A 403 -8.54 -0.48 -8.52
CA GLU A 403 -7.81 -0.10 -7.31
C GLU A 403 -6.38 0.37 -7.64
N ILE A 404 -5.68 -0.34 -8.53
CA ILE A 404 -4.38 0.09 -9.07
C ILE A 404 -4.48 1.49 -9.70
N VAL A 405 -5.47 1.70 -10.57
CA VAL A 405 -5.69 3.00 -11.24
C VAL A 405 -6.03 4.08 -10.21
N ARG A 406 -6.87 3.79 -9.22
CA ARG A 406 -7.28 4.72 -8.16
C ARG A 406 -6.08 5.21 -7.36
N ILE A 407 -5.19 4.32 -6.94
CA ILE A 407 -3.97 4.68 -6.20
C ILE A 407 -3.01 5.44 -7.11
N ALA A 408 -2.78 4.96 -8.33
CA ALA A 408 -1.84 5.58 -9.27
C ALA A 408 -2.24 7.00 -9.65
N ILE A 409 -3.52 7.28 -9.91
CA ILE A 409 -4.02 8.64 -10.17
C ILE A 409 -3.85 9.55 -8.94
N LYS A 410 -3.88 9.02 -7.71
CA LYS A 410 -3.74 9.86 -6.51
C LYS A 410 -2.29 10.19 -6.16
N VAL A 411 -1.32 9.48 -6.74
CA VAL A 411 0.09 9.88 -6.72
C VAL A 411 0.33 11.21 -7.47
N HIS A 412 -0.56 11.54 -8.41
CA HIS A 412 -0.41 12.59 -9.43
C HIS A 412 -0.67 14.05 -8.97
N HIS A 413 -1.27 14.35 -7.82
CA HIS A 413 -1.63 15.76 -7.50
C HIS A 413 -0.71 16.47 -6.49
N GLY A 414 0.59 16.24 -6.65
CA GLY A 414 1.66 16.93 -5.93
C GLY A 414 2.51 17.85 -6.80
N SER A 415 2.01 18.35 -7.93
CA SER A 415 2.64 19.49 -8.60
C SER A 415 2.41 20.72 -7.72
N GLN A 416 3.37 20.97 -6.84
CA GLN A 416 3.73 22.35 -6.61
C GLN A 416 4.01 22.96 -7.97
N THR A 417 3.10 23.82 -8.42
CA THR A 417 3.43 24.97 -9.25
C THR A 417 4.47 25.82 -8.48
N ASN A 418 5.70 25.35 -8.39
CA ASN A 418 6.83 26.06 -7.80
C ASN A 418 7.84 26.33 -8.90
N GLY A 419 7.66 27.50 -9.53
CA GLY A 419 8.74 28.36 -10.00
C GLY A 419 9.44 28.00 -11.30
N SER A 420 9.85 26.75 -11.53
CA SER A 420 10.83 26.45 -12.58
C SER A 420 10.31 26.65 -14.01
N ALA A 421 9.06 26.26 -14.30
CA ALA A 421 8.45 26.42 -15.62
C ALA A 421 8.08 27.88 -15.97
N GLN A 422 7.68 28.69 -14.97
CA GLN A 422 7.41 30.11 -15.18
C GLN A 422 8.70 30.93 -15.35
N PHE A 423 9.79 30.53 -14.68
CA PHE A 423 11.11 31.15 -14.88
C PHE A 423 11.69 30.84 -16.27
N SER A 424 11.50 29.62 -16.80
CA SER A 424 11.96 29.28 -18.15
C SER A 424 11.13 29.96 -19.24
N ASP A 425 9.80 30.01 -19.11
CA ASP A 425 8.95 30.67 -20.12
C ASP A 425 9.13 32.19 -20.13
N SER A 426 9.31 32.82 -18.96
CA SER A 426 9.59 34.26 -18.90
C SER A 426 10.98 34.60 -19.43
N LEU A 427 12.00 33.76 -19.20
CA LEU A 427 13.33 33.93 -19.80
C LEU A 427 13.30 33.73 -21.33
N ILE A 428 12.57 32.72 -21.82
CA ILE A 428 12.41 32.48 -23.25
C ILE A 428 11.65 33.65 -23.90
N GLN A 429 10.58 34.14 -23.29
CA GLN A 429 9.86 35.31 -23.81
C GLN A 429 10.71 36.60 -23.78
N GLN A 430 11.53 36.80 -22.75
CA GLN A 430 12.48 37.92 -22.70
C GLN A 430 13.58 37.79 -23.77
N LEU A 431 14.08 36.58 -24.02
CA LEU A 431 15.09 36.32 -25.06
C LEU A 431 14.51 36.57 -26.46
N VAL A 432 13.28 36.10 -26.70
CA VAL A 432 12.56 36.32 -27.97
C VAL A 432 12.24 37.81 -28.17
N ALA A 433 11.84 38.53 -27.12
CA ALA A 433 11.62 39.97 -27.19
C ALA A 433 12.91 40.74 -27.49
N ARG A 434 14.04 40.34 -26.89
CA ARG A 434 15.35 40.94 -27.12
C ARG A 434 15.87 40.70 -28.54
N LEU A 435 15.74 39.47 -29.04
CA LEU A 435 16.11 39.12 -30.42
C LEU A 435 15.25 39.87 -31.45
N ARG A 436 13.95 40.05 -31.20
CA ARG A 436 13.10 40.87 -32.08
C ARG A 436 13.50 42.35 -32.08
N ALA A 437 13.90 42.90 -30.94
CA ALA A 437 14.38 44.27 -30.86
C ALA A 437 15.72 44.47 -31.58
N GLU A 438 16.64 43.51 -31.47
CA GLU A 438 17.93 43.55 -32.18
C GLU A 438 17.76 43.43 -33.70
N MET A 439 16.90 42.53 -34.19
CA MET A 439 16.62 42.44 -35.63
C MET A 439 15.94 43.70 -36.19
N SER A 440 15.04 44.33 -35.43
CA SER A 440 14.40 45.59 -35.84
C SER A 440 15.40 46.75 -35.91
N ALA A 441 16.39 46.78 -35.02
CA ALA A 441 17.47 47.77 -35.04
C ALA A 441 18.46 47.55 -36.21
N GLU A 442 18.73 46.29 -36.58
CA GLU A 442 19.52 45.98 -37.79
C GLU A 442 18.80 46.36 -39.08
N GLU A 443 17.48 46.15 -39.18
CA GLU A 443 16.71 46.59 -40.35
C GLU A 443 16.67 48.11 -40.50
N ALA A 444 16.56 48.85 -39.39
CA ALA A 444 16.58 50.32 -39.37
C ALA A 444 17.95 50.91 -39.75
N THR A 445 19.04 50.23 -39.40
CA THR A 445 20.41 50.63 -39.81
C THR A 445 20.71 50.27 -41.26
N ARG A 446 20.17 49.15 -41.77
CA ARG A 446 20.30 48.75 -43.17
C ARG A 446 19.52 49.66 -44.12
N THR A 447 18.33 50.14 -43.72
CA THR A 447 17.56 51.12 -44.51
C THR A 447 18.24 52.49 -44.55
N LYS A 448 18.88 52.93 -43.46
CA LYS A 448 19.69 54.18 -43.46
C LYS A 448 20.92 54.10 -44.37
N ARG A 449 21.58 52.94 -44.48
CA ARG A 449 22.72 52.74 -45.39
C ARG A 449 22.34 52.62 -46.87
N SER A 450 21.09 52.31 -47.20
CA SER A 450 20.64 52.30 -48.61
C SER A 450 20.14 53.66 -49.13
N ARG A 451 20.09 54.68 -48.26
CA ARG A 451 19.61 56.04 -48.57
C ARG A 451 20.69 57.13 -48.50
N SER A 452 21.97 56.76 -48.31
CA SER A 452 23.13 57.61 -48.62
C SER A 452 23.85 57.03 -49.82
#